data_AF-A0A926D6U4-F1
#
_entry.id   AF-A0A926D6U4-F1
#
_cell.length_a   1.000
_cell.length_b   1.000
_cell.length_c   1.000
_cell.angle_alpha   90.00
_cell.angle_beta   90.00
_cell.angle_gamma   90.00
#
_symmetry.space_group_name_H-M   'P 1'
#
loop_
_entity.id
_entity.type
_entity.pdbx_description
1 polymer ?
#
loop_
_entity_poly.entity_id
_entity_poly.type
_entity_poly.pdbx_seq_one_letter_code
_entity_poly.pdbx_strand_id
1 'polypeptide(L)'
;MSNAERLIAIYNHLDRFMRDLDEKDQYIPFSRRVQKLATHGGPFDKYKTDLLLLSDLRNILVHEAYLDNINPIMEPNPKLMERFEMIYGRIISPPKALDVVALKGHEIYKVGFDARATRVMENMIRHGYAHVPVVENEVVQGVFSEHSVVNFLTQMPGSTIGPELRVGEIMGVVQKDSYQHQRYRFAHRDVTAFEVEDMFWSQQGQDRKGRLVAVFLTSTGKKGGMLLGMVTAANIAGFRV
;
A
#
# COMPACT_ATOMS: atom_id res chain seq x y z
N MET A 1 13.98 32.27 -9.12
CA MET A 1 12.65 31.76 -9.48
C MET A 1 11.75 32.00 -8.28
N SER A 2 10.62 32.71 -8.47
CA SER A 2 9.65 32.99 -7.40
C SER A 2 8.84 31.74 -7.06
N ASN A 3 8.14 31.74 -5.92
CA ASN A 3 7.22 30.68 -5.57
C ASN A 3 6.00 30.66 -6.50
N ALA A 4 5.55 31.82 -6.99
CA ALA A 4 4.52 31.89 -8.03
C ALA A 4 4.95 31.15 -9.31
N GLU A 5 6.17 31.38 -9.80
CA GLU A 5 6.72 30.68 -10.95
C GLU A 5 6.84 29.16 -10.71
N ARG A 6 7.32 28.75 -9.52
CA ARG A 6 7.41 27.33 -9.14
C ARG A 6 6.05 26.65 -9.09
N LEU A 7 5.03 27.30 -8.52
CA LEU A 7 3.67 26.76 -8.44
C LEU A 7 3.10 26.54 -9.84
N ILE A 8 3.24 27.52 -10.73
CA ILE A 8 2.80 27.43 -12.13
C ILE A 8 3.55 26.28 -12.84
N ALA A 9 4.85 26.11 -12.59
CA ALA A 9 5.63 25.01 -13.16
C ALA A 9 5.13 23.63 -12.69
N ILE A 10 4.85 23.46 -11.39
CA ILE A 10 4.28 22.23 -10.83
C ILE A 10 2.93 21.92 -11.49
N TYR A 11 2.03 22.91 -11.54
CA TYR A 11 0.72 22.76 -12.18
C TYR A 11 0.86 22.30 -13.63
N ASN A 12 1.67 23.00 -14.42
CA ASN A 12 1.83 22.70 -15.85
C ASN A 12 2.39 21.29 -16.08
N HIS A 13 3.30 20.84 -15.21
CA HIS A 13 3.85 19.50 -15.34
C HIS A 13 2.84 18.43 -14.92
N LEU A 14 2.11 18.62 -13.83
CA LEU A 14 1.03 17.70 -13.43
C LEU A 14 -0.06 17.63 -14.50
N ASP A 15 -0.44 18.76 -15.11
CA ASP A 15 -1.43 18.80 -16.18
C ASP A 15 -0.98 17.96 -17.39
N ARG A 16 0.28 18.10 -17.81
CA ARG A 16 0.86 17.26 -18.88
C ARG A 16 0.90 15.79 -18.50
N PHE A 17 1.42 15.47 -17.32
CA PHE A 17 1.49 14.09 -16.84
C PHE A 17 0.11 13.42 -16.82
N MET A 18 -0.90 14.11 -16.29
CA MET A 18 -2.27 13.59 -16.26
C MET A 18 -2.91 13.49 -17.66
N ARG A 19 -2.42 14.25 -18.66
CA ARG A 19 -2.83 14.09 -20.07
C ARG A 19 -2.26 12.83 -20.69
N ASP A 20 -1.00 12.53 -20.40
CA ASP A 20 -0.33 11.34 -20.89
C ASP A 20 -0.92 10.05 -20.29
N LEU A 21 -1.51 10.12 -19.09
CA LEU A 21 -2.22 9.01 -18.46
C LEU A 21 -3.59 8.70 -19.10
N ASP A 22 -4.20 9.64 -19.82
CA ASP A 22 -5.56 9.50 -20.34
C ASP A 22 -5.71 10.21 -21.70
N GLU A 23 -5.27 9.53 -22.75
CA GLU A 23 -5.23 10.02 -24.13
C GLU A 23 -6.62 10.35 -24.71
N LYS A 24 -7.70 9.82 -24.13
CA LYS A 24 -9.06 9.94 -24.69
C LYS A 24 -9.74 11.28 -24.39
N ASP A 25 -9.24 12.04 -23.41
CA ASP A 25 -9.83 13.31 -22.96
C ASP A 25 -8.78 14.42 -22.84
N GLN A 26 -8.07 14.73 -23.94
CA GLN A 26 -7.04 15.77 -23.92
C GLN A 26 -7.57 17.19 -23.63
N TYR A 27 -8.86 17.44 -23.87
CA TYR A 27 -9.47 18.77 -23.82
C TYR A 27 -10.20 19.10 -22.52
N ILE A 28 -10.22 18.22 -21.52
CA ILE A 28 -10.89 18.52 -20.25
C ILE A 28 -10.02 19.43 -19.35
N PRO A 29 -10.64 20.36 -18.58
CA PRO A 29 -9.93 21.18 -17.60
C PRO A 29 -9.23 20.34 -16.52
N PHE A 30 -8.15 20.89 -15.96
CA PHE A 30 -7.35 20.25 -14.91
C PHE A 30 -8.20 19.70 -13.75
N SER A 31 -9.11 20.52 -13.20
CA SER A 31 -9.96 20.12 -12.08
C SER A 31 -10.85 18.92 -12.39
N ARG A 32 -11.41 18.87 -13.61
CA ARG A 32 -12.22 17.73 -14.08
C ARG A 32 -11.37 16.47 -14.26
N ARG A 33 -10.14 16.62 -14.72
CA ARG A 33 -9.17 15.53 -14.87
C ARG A 33 -8.76 14.93 -13.52
N VAL A 34 -8.47 15.79 -12.53
CA VAL A 34 -8.22 15.38 -11.15
C VAL A 34 -9.39 14.57 -10.60
N GLN A 35 -10.63 15.06 -10.79
CA GLN A 35 -11.82 14.35 -10.33
C GLN A 35 -11.98 12.98 -11.00
N LYS A 36 -11.70 12.87 -12.30
CA LYS A 36 -11.76 11.61 -13.06
C LYS A 36 -10.71 10.62 -12.54
N LEU A 37 -9.45 11.03 -12.46
CA LEU A 37 -8.36 10.16 -12.01
C LEU A 37 -8.53 9.70 -10.56
N ALA A 38 -9.06 10.57 -9.70
CA ALA A 38 -9.38 10.23 -8.31
C ALA A 38 -10.41 9.09 -8.18
N THR A 39 -11.25 8.83 -9.19
CA THR A 39 -12.20 7.70 -9.13
C THR A 39 -11.51 6.33 -9.14
N HIS A 40 -10.24 6.27 -9.54
CA HIS A 40 -9.43 5.05 -9.56
C HIS A 40 -8.58 4.85 -8.29
N GLY A 41 -8.70 5.72 -7.29
CA GLY A 41 -7.91 5.66 -6.06
C GLY A 41 -6.52 6.26 -6.19
N GLY A 42 -5.55 5.72 -5.46
CA GLY A 42 -4.15 6.10 -5.56
C GLY A 42 -3.82 7.53 -5.11
N PRO A 43 -2.71 8.12 -5.63
CA PRO A 43 -2.26 9.44 -5.20
C PRO A 43 -3.22 10.58 -5.61
N PHE A 44 -3.97 10.41 -6.70
CA PHE A 44 -4.93 11.43 -7.16
C PHE A 44 -6.15 11.55 -6.26
N ASP A 45 -6.65 10.43 -5.74
CA ASP A 45 -7.73 10.46 -4.74
C ASP A 45 -7.23 11.06 -3.42
N LYS A 46 -6.07 10.59 -2.96
CA LYS A 46 -5.45 11.04 -1.71
C LYS A 46 -5.16 12.54 -1.65
N TYR A 47 -4.68 13.12 -2.75
CA TYR A 47 -4.34 14.55 -2.82
C TYR A 47 -5.35 15.39 -3.60
N LYS A 48 -6.56 14.87 -3.82
CA LYS A 48 -7.59 15.53 -4.63
C LYS A 48 -7.84 16.98 -4.21
N THR A 49 -8.03 17.24 -2.93
CA THR A 49 -8.31 18.58 -2.41
C THR A 49 -7.15 19.54 -2.65
N ASP A 50 -5.91 19.10 -2.40
CA ASP A 50 -4.72 19.90 -2.67
C ASP A 50 -4.58 20.20 -4.18
N LEU A 51 -4.84 19.22 -5.05
CA LEU A 51 -4.76 19.41 -6.50
C LEU A 51 -5.83 20.39 -7.01
N LEU A 52 -7.04 20.36 -6.45
CA LEU A 52 -8.06 21.36 -6.78
C LEU A 52 -7.64 22.77 -6.31
N LEU A 53 -7.09 22.88 -5.09
CA LEU A 53 -6.51 24.14 -4.61
C LEU A 53 -5.38 24.64 -5.52
N LEU A 54 -4.51 23.76 -5.98
CA LEU A 54 -3.44 24.10 -6.93
C LEU A 54 -4.01 24.72 -8.21
N SER A 55 -5.13 24.17 -8.71
CA SER A 55 -5.83 24.69 -9.89
C SER A 55 -6.36 26.11 -9.65
N ASP A 56 -6.99 26.35 -8.50
CA ASP A 56 -7.55 27.66 -8.15
C ASP A 56 -6.46 28.71 -7.98
N LEU A 57 -5.37 28.36 -7.28
CA LEU A 57 -4.22 29.24 -7.08
C LEU A 57 -3.53 29.59 -8.40
N ARG A 58 -3.34 28.62 -9.29
CA ARG A 58 -2.79 28.88 -10.62
C ARG A 58 -3.70 29.82 -11.41
N ASN A 59 -5.01 29.68 -11.31
CA ASN A 59 -5.95 30.58 -11.99
C ASN A 59 -5.81 32.01 -11.48
N ILE A 60 -5.71 32.22 -10.16
CA ILE A 60 -5.46 33.56 -9.58
C ILE A 60 -4.15 34.15 -10.10
N LEU A 61 -3.07 33.37 -10.06
CA LEU A 61 -1.73 33.84 -10.46
C LEU A 61 -1.63 34.18 -11.96
N VAL A 62 -2.39 33.52 -12.83
CA VAL A 62 -2.30 33.69 -14.29
C VAL A 62 -3.38 34.61 -14.86
N HIS A 63 -4.61 34.57 -14.33
CA HIS A 63 -5.71 35.38 -14.87
C HIS A 63 -5.77 36.80 -14.30
N GLU A 64 -5.23 37.06 -13.11
CA GLU A 64 -5.20 38.42 -12.58
C GLU A 64 -3.91 39.19 -12.92
N ALA A 65 -2.97 38.56 -13.63
CA ALA A 65 -1.77 39.21 -14.18
C ALA A 65 -2.07 40.12 -15.39
N TYR A 66 -3.33 40.21 -15.84
CA TYR A 66 -3.77 41.10 -16.91
C TYR A 66 -4.06 42.55 -16.43
N LEU A 67 -3.88 42.84 -15.14
CA LEU A 67 -3.82 44.20 -14.62
C LEU A 67 -2.38 44.72 -14.83
N ASP A 68 -2.20 45.50 -15.90
CA ASP A 68 -0.99 46.24 -16.31
C ASP A 68 0.13 46.29 -15.26
N ASN A 69 1.20 45.49 -15.45
CA ASN A 69 2.45 45.55 -14.70
C ASN A 69 2.39 45.34 -13.18
N ILE A 70 1.31 44.77 -12.64
CA ILE A 70 1.27 44.41 -11.22
C ILE A 70 1.94 43.04 -11.04
N ASN A 71 2.96 42.99 -10.17
CA ASN A 71 3.52 41.75 -9.62
C ASN A 71 2.41 40.75 -9.25
N PRO A 72 2.65 39.43 -9.20
CA PRO A 72 1.61 38.47 -8.85
C PRO A 72 0.86 38.91 -7.59
N ILE A 73 -0.48 38.96 -7.67
CA ILE A 73 -1.35 39.50 -6.62
C ILE A 73 -1.20 38.74 -5.30
N MET A 74 -0.65 37.52 -5.36
CA MET A 74 -0.22 36.76 -4.20
C MET A 74 1.12 36.07 -4.49
N GLU A 75 1.93 35.93 -3.45
CA GLU A 75 3.11 35.07 -3.47
C GLU A 75 2.85 33.87 -2.53
N PRO A 76 2.86 32.62 -3.03
CA PRO A 76 2.70 31.45 -2.18
C PRO A 76 3.77 31.40 -1.10
N ASN A 77 3.37 31.19 0.16
CA ASN A 77 4.33 31.07 1.24
C ASN A 77 5.16 29.76 1.12
N PRO A 78 6.35 29.69 1.74
CA PRO A 78 7.23 28.53 1.60
C PRO A 78 6.60 27.19 2.02
N LYS A 79 5.79 27.17 3.09
CA LYS A 79 5.15 25.93 3.57
C LYS A 79 4.13 25.37 2.57
N LEU A 80 3.41 26.25 1.88
CA LEU A 80 2.49 25.84 0.82
C LEU A 80 3.25 25.26 -0.37
N MET A 81 4.42 25.82 -0.71
CA MET A 81 5.26 25.26 -1.76
C MET A 81 5.83 23.89 -1.38
N GLU A 82 6.33 23.72 -0.16
CA GLU A 82 6.81 22.41 0.35
C GLU A 82 5.72 21.33 0.25
N ARG A 83 4.47 21.68 0.59
CA ARG A 83 3.29 20.81 0.44
C ARG A 83 3.10 20.39 -1.03
N PHE A 84 3.08 21.33 -1.96
CA PHE A 84 2.86 21.02 -3.38
C PHE A 84 4.02 20.27 -4.02
N GLU A 85 5.26 20.55 -3.64
CA GLU A 85 6.44 19.84 -4.11
C GLU A 85 6.45 18.38 -3.62
N MET A 86 6.07 18.15 -2.37
CA MET A 86 5.88 16.81 -1.82
C MET A 86 4.80 16.04 -2.58
N ILE A 87 3.63 16.66 -2.83
CA ILE A 87 2.52 16.04 -3.57
C ILE A 87 2.94 15.73 -5.01
N TYR A 88 3.57 16.70 -5.66
CA TYR A 88 4.12 16.55 -7.01
C TYR A 88 5.06 15.35 -7.09
N GLY A 89 6.02 15.23 -6.17
CA GLY A 89 6.94 14.09 -6.11
C GLY A 89 6.22 12.76 -5.94
N ARG A 90 5.20 12.71 -5.06
CA ARG A 90 4.39 11.50 -4.81
C ARG A 90 3.48 11.10 -5.97
N ILE A 91 3.13 12.02 -6.86
CA ILE A 91 2.33 11.74 -8.07
C ILE A 91 3.24 11.30 -9.23
N ILE A 92 4.31 12.06 -9.50
CA ILE A 92 5.20 11.81 -10.64
C ILE A 92 6.06 10.57 -10.42
N SER A 93 6.48 10.32 -9.18
CA SER A 93 7.26 9.15 -8.81
C SER A 93 6.74 8.56 -7.50
N PRO A 94 5.60 7.85 -7.54
CA PRO A 94 5.00 7.28 -6.34
C PRO A 94 5.99 6.36 -5.61
N PRO A 95 6.10 6.45 -4.28
CA PRO A 95 7.06 5.67 -3.53
C PRO A 95 6.67 4.19 -3.55
N LYS A 96 7.66 3.31 -3.76
CA LYS A 96 7.46 1.86 -3.68
C LYS A 96 7.14 1.45 -2.26
N ALA A 97 6.17 0.56 -2.09
CA ALA A 97 5.77 0.07 -0.77
C ALA A 97 6.95 -0.57 -0.03
N LEU A 98 7.81 -1.28 -0.76
CA LEU A 98 8.99 -1.90 -0.20
C LEU A 98 9.90 -0.89 0.50
N ASP A 99 9.99 0.34 0.00
CA ASP A 99 10.95 1.34 0.47
C ASP A 99 10.43 2.17 1.65
N VAL A 100 9.12 2.38 1.74
CA VAL A 100 8.54 3.33 2.70
C VAL A 100 7.62 2.72 3.77
N VAL A 101 7.07 1.53 3.55
CA VAL A 101 6.06 0.94 4.47
C VAL A 101 6.24 -0.54 4.78
N ALA A 102 6.96 -1.29 3.96
CA ALA A 102 7.13 -2.72 4.17
C ALA A 102 8.16 -3.02 5.25
N LEU A 103 7.89 -4.05 6.06
CA LEU A 103 8.92 -4.79 6.77
C LEU A 103 9.78 -5.50 5.73
N LYS A 104 11.10 -5.30 5.77
CA LYS A 104 12.04 -5.95 4.85
C LYS A 104 12.12 -7.44 5.17
N GLY A 105 12.43 -8.26 4.16
CA GLY A 105 12.45 -9.73 4.29
C GLY A 105 13.26 -10.28 5.47
N HIS A 106 14.32 -9.60 5.89
CA HIS A 106 15.16 -9.98 7.03
C HIS A 106 14.60 -9.54 8.40
N GLU A 107 13.66 -8.59 8.42
CA GLU A 107 13.00 -8.10 9.64
C GLU A 107 11.73 -8.91 9.96
N ILE A 108 11.24 -9.69 9.00
CA ILE A 108 10.05 -10.52 9.15
C ILE A 108 10.40 -11.74 10.01
N TYR A 109 9.69 -11.90 11.13
CA TYR A 109 9.67 -13.17 11.84
C TYR A 109 8.98 -14.24 10.98
N LYS A 110 9.80 -15.14 10.40
CA LYS A 110 9.40 -16.22 9.49
C LYS A 110 9.84 -17.57 10.04
N VAL A 111 9.12 -18.63 9.71
CA VAL A 111 9.40 -20.00 10.21
C VAL A 111 9.33 -21.03 9.07
N GLY A 112 10.07 -22.14 9.19
CA GLY A 112 9.94 -23.28 8.27
C GLY A 112 8.90 -24.28 8.76
N PHE A 113 8.61 -25.30 7.95
CA PHE A 113 7.64 -26.35 8.34
C PHE A 113 8.08 -27.18 9.53
N ASP A 114 9.39 -27.31 9.73
CA ASP A 114 9.99 -28.08 10.82
C ASP A 114 10.00 -27.38 12.18
N ALA A 115 9.57 -26.11 12.23
CA ALA A 115 9.50 -25.35 13.48
C ALA A 115 8.50 -25.97 14.46
N ARG A 116 8.86 -25.99 15.75
CA ARG A 116 7.95 -26.41 16.83
C ARG A 116 6.81 -25.39 16.98
N ALA A 117 5.57 -25.83 16.76
CA ALA A 117 4.39 -24.97 16.77
C ALA A 117 4.22 -24.23 18.10
N THR A 118 4.48 -24.89 19.22
CA THR A 118 4.41 -24.30 20.58
C THR A 118 5.36 -23.10 20.73
N ARG A 119 6.61 -23.23 20.27
CA ARG A 119 7.57 -22.12 20.27
C ARG A 119 7.15 -20.97 19.36
N VAL A 120 6.55 -21.28 18.20
CA VAL A 120 6.02 -20.25 17.30
C VAL A 120 4.88 -19.50 17.97
N MET A 121 3.93 -20.20 18.61
CA MET A 121 2.82 -19.59 19.36
C MET A 121 3.31 -18.73 20.54
N GLU A 122 4.30 -19.19 21.31
CA GLU A 122 4.92 -18.41 22.38
C GLU A 122 5.53 -17.10 21.84
N ASN A 123 6.29 -17.19 20.74
CA ASN A 123 6.87 -16.01 20.10
C ASN A 123 5.79 -15.06 19.54
N MET A 124 4.70 -15.61 19.00
CA MET A 124 3.56 -14.81 18.54
C MET A 124 2.95 -14.00 19.68
N ILE A 125 2.66 -14.63 20.81
CA ILE A 125 2.09 -13.96 21.99
C ILE A 125 3.07 -12.93 22.53
N ARG A 126 4.35 -13.30 22.69
CA ARG A 126 5.38 -12.43 23.27
C ARG A 126 5.58 -11.14 22.50
N HIS A 127 5.54 -11.21 21.17
CA HIS A 127 5.85 -10.06 20.30
C HIS A 127 4.62 -9.48 19.60
N GLY A 128 3.42 -9.98 19.91
CA GLY A 128 2.16 -9.54 19.30
C GLY A 128 2.02 -9.88 17.80
N TYR A 129 2.68 -10.94 17.32
CA TYR A 129 2.54 -11.37 15.93
C TYR A 129 1.23 -12.15 15.74
N ALA A 130 0.28 -11.55 15.01
CA ALA A 130 -0.97 -12.23 14.65
C ALA A 130 -0.79 -13.26 13.51
N HIS A 131 0.22 -13.05 12.66
CA HIS A 131 0.47 -13.84 11.45
C HIS A 131 1.96 -14.05 11.27
N VAL A 132 2.38 -15.30 11.06
CA VAL A 132 3.77 -15.69 10.87
C VAL A 132 3.91 -16.39 9.52
N PRO A 133 4.66 -15.83 8.55
CA PRO A 133 4.86 -16.48 7.27
C PRO A 133 5.63 -17.79 7.42
N VAL A 134 5.13 -18.85 6.78
CA VAL A 134 5.85 -20.12 6.64
C VAL A 134 6.63 -20.06 5.33
N VAL A 135 7.96 -20.12 5.41
CA VAL A 135 8.87 -19.86 4.29
C VAL A 135 9.85 -21.02 4.13
N GLU A 136 9.97 -21.50 2.89
CA GLU A 136 10.96 -22.50 2.46
C GLU A 136 11.69 -21.96 1.24
N ASN A 137 13.03 -22.02 1.23
CA ASN A 137 13.86 -21.50 0.13
C ASN A 137 13.50 -20.06 -0.28
N GLU A 138 13.27 -19.17 0.71
CA GLU A 138 12.82 -17.78 0.52
C GLU A 138 11.44 -17.61 -0.14
N VAL A 139 10.66 -18.68 -0.31
CA VAL A 139 9.32 -18.66 -0.90
C VAL A 139 8.25 -18.86 0.16
N VAL A 140 7.21 -18.02 0.15
CA VAL A 140 6.08 -18.12 1.09
C VAL A 140 5.21 -19.33 0.73
N GLN A 141 5.17 -20.30 1.63
CA GLN A 141 4.38 -21.52 1.48
C GLN A 141 2.97 -21.36 2.07
N GLY A 142 2.84 -20.54 3.11
CA GLY A 142 1.58 -20.21 3.76
C GLY A 142 1.77 -19.24 4.92
N VAL A 143 0.73 -19.08 5.74
CA VAL A 143 0.76 -18.23 6.94
C VAL A 143 0.27 -19.04 8.13
N PHE A 144 1.09 -19.13 9.16
CA PHE A 144 0.73 -19.67 10.45
C PHE A 144 0.07 -18.58 11.32
N SER A 145 -1.05 -18.91 11.94
CA SER A 145 -1.87 -17.98 12.74
C SER A 145 -2.67 -18.74 13.79
N GLU A 146 -3.31 -18.01 14.71
CA GLU A 146 -4.28 -18.60 15.66
C GLU A 146 -5.36 -19.42 14.96
N HIS A 147 -5.89 -18.91 13.84
CA HIS A 147 -6.86 -19.64 13.02
C HIS A 147 -6.30 -20.97 12.47
N SER A 148 -4.99 -21.05 12.22
CA SER A 148 -4.36 -22.30 11.77
C SER A 148 -4.45 -23.38 12.85
N VAL A 149 -4.23 -22.98 14.11
CA VAL A 149 -4.29 -23.86 15.28
C VAL A 149 -5.72 -24.28 15.58
N VAL A 150 -6.66 -23.34 15.59
CA VAL A 150 -8.09 -23.64 15.79
C VAL A 150 -8.57 -24.62 14.72
N ASN A 151 -8.24 -24.38 13.46
CA ASN A 151 -8.70 -25.24 12.37
C ASN A 151 -8.10 -26.66 12.46
N PHE A 152 -6.82 -26.77 12.84
CA PHE A 152 -6.18 -28.07 13.10
C PHE A 152 -6.91 -28.87 14.20
N LEU A 153 -7.23 -28.23 15.33
CA LEU A 153 -7.93 -28.89 16.44
C LEU A 153 -9.35 -29.33 16.05
N THR A 154 -10.05 -28.55 15.23
CA THR A 154 -11.41 -28.89 14.78
C THR A 154 -11.42 -30.01 13.75
N GLN A 155 -10.43 -30.06 12.86
CA GLN A 155 -10.34 -31.10 11.82
C GLN A 155 -9.66 -32.38 12.29
N MET A 156 -8.89 -32.33 13.38
CA MET A 156 -8.29 -33.51 14.01
C MET A 156 -8.78 -33.66 15.45
N PRO A 157 -10.03 -34.12 15.68
CA PRO A 157 -10.55 -34.36 17.01
C PRO A 157 -9.64 -35.32 17.80
N GLY A 158 -9.33 -34.97 19.05
CA GLY A 158 -8.42 -35.75 19.91
C GLY A 158 -6.93 -35.45 19.70
N SER A 159 -6.57 -34.60 18.73
CA SER A 159 -5.22 -34.06 18.65
C SER A 159 -4.91 -33.18 19.86
N THR A 160 -3.64 -33.17 20.27
CA THR A 160 -3.16 -32.36 21.40
C THR A 160 -2.06 -31.44 20.92
N ILE A 161 -1.99 -30.25 21.52
CA ILE A 161 -0.88 -29.32 21.31
C ILE A 161 0.26 -29.76 22.23
N GLY A 162 1.16 -30.57 21.69
CA GLY A 162 2.35 -31.06 22.38
C GLY A 162 3.64 -30.32 21.99
N PRO A 163 4.72 -30.47 22.76
CA PRO A 163 6.00 -29.81 22.50
C PRO A 163 6.67 -30.25 21.20
N GLU A 164 6.32 -31.43 20.68
CA GLU A 164 6.86 -31.99 19.43
C GLU A 164 6.03 -31.62 18.19
N LEU A 165 4.83 -31.05 18.36
CA LEU A 165 3.95 -30.67 17.24
C LEU A 165 4.65 -29.63 16.35
N ARG A 166 4.74 -29.91 15.05
CA ARG A 166 5.40 -29.05 14.06
C ARG A 166 4.40 -28.17 13.32
N VAL A 167 4.90 -27.04 12.82
CA VAL A 167 4.14 -26.13 11.96
C VAL A 167 3.62 -26.87 10.71
N GLY A 168 4.43 -27.76 10.10
CA GLY A 168 4.02 -28.56 8.95
C GLY A 168 2.82 -29.46 9.18
N GLU A 169 2.68 -30.03 10.38
CA GLU A 169 1.54 -30.89 10.73
C GLU A 169 0.24 -30.08 10.77
N ILE A 170 0.28 -28.90 11.40
CA ILE A 170 -0.86 -27.97 11.45
C ILE A 170 -1.19 -27.46 10.04
N MET A 171 -0.19 -26.99 9.30
CA MET A 171 -0.37 -26.40 7.97
C MET A 171 -0.85 -27.44 6.94
N GLY A 172 -0.46 -28.70 7.08
CA GLY A 172 -0.91 -29.78 6.19
C GLY A 172 -2.41 -30.09 6.28
N VAL A 173 -3.03 -29.79 7.43
CA VAL A 173 -4.49 -29.87 7.64
C VAL A 173 -5.17 -28.60 7.09
N VAL A 174 -4.63 -27.43 7.46
CA VAL A 174 -5.18 -26.12 7.06
C VAL A 174 -5.16 -25.92 5.54
N GLN A 175 -4.17 -26.44 4.82
CA GLN A 175 -4.10 -26.29 3.36
C GLN A 175 -5.10 -27.18 2.60
N LYS A 176 -5.56 -28.28 3.21
CA LYS A 176 -6.55 -29.19 2.59
C LYS A 176 -7.97 -28.66 2.71
N ASP A 177 -8.23 -27.91 3.78
CA ASP A 177 -9.51 -27.28 4.03
C ASP A 177 -9.55 -25.92 3.32
N SER A 178 -9.91 -25.99 2.04
CA SER A 178 -10.02 -24.92 1.06
C SER A 178 -9.80 -23.49 1.62
N TYR A 179 -8.63 -22.90 1.36
CA TYR A 179 -8.26 -21.49 1.04
C TYR A 179 -9.16 -20.28 1.42
N GLN A 180 -10.25 -20.42 2.17
CA GLN A 180 -11.33 -19.45 2.19
C GLN A 180 -11.10 -18.31 3.19
N HIS A 181 -10.18 -18.47 4.14
CA HIS A 181 -10.11 -17.57 5.32
C HIS A 181 -8.76 -16.86 5.52
N GLN A 182 -7.65 -17.36 4.96
CA GLN A 182 -6.36 -16.66 5.07
C GLN A 182 -6.17 -15.67 3.91
N ARG A 183 -6.42 -14.39 4.18
CA ARG A 183 -6.41 -13.32 3.19
C ARG A 183 -5.10 -12.56 3.21
N TYR A 184 -4.10 -13.15 2.60
CA TYR A 184 -2.92 -12.41 2.17
C TYR A 184 -2.88 -12.32 0.66
N ARG A 185 -2.23 -11.29 0.13
CA ARG A 185 -1.99 -11.11 -1.30
C ARG A 185 -0.50 -11.09 -1.58
N PHE A 186 -0.14 -11.33 -2.84
CA PHE A 186 1.21 -11.12 -3.34
C PHE A 186 1.22 -9.90 -4.25
N ALA A 187 2.27 -9.09 -4.15
CA ALA A 187 2.49 -7.94 -5.01
C ALA A 187 3.96 -7.87 -5.43
N HIS A 188 4.20 -7.28 -6.60
CA HIS A 188 5.55 -7.14 -7.15
C HIS A 188 6.39 -6.19 -6.30
N ARG A 189 7.72 -6.34 -6.34
CA ARG A 189 8.67 -5.45 -5.62
C ARG A 189 8.50 -3.96 -5.93
N ASP A 190 7.95 -3.66 -7.12
CA ASP A 190 7.78 -2.30 -7.62
C ASP A 190 6.38 -1.72 -7.32
N VAL A 191 5.52 -2.46 -6.61
CA VAL A 191 4.20 -1.95 -6.20
C VAL A 191 4.37 -0.70 -5.34
N THR A 192 3.53 0.30 -5.59
CA THR A 192 3.56 1.57 -4.85
C THR A 192 2.85 1.45 -3.51
N ALA A 193 3.20 2.33 -2.57
CA ALA A 193 2.53 2.39 -1.28
C ALA A 193 1.04 2.71 -1.42
N PHE A 194 0.65 3.53 -2.42
CA PHE A 194 -0.75 3.84 -2.70
C PHE A 194 -1.53 2.62 -3.20
N GLU A 195 -0.97 1.84 -4.11
CA GLU A 195 -1.61 0.60 -4.59
C GLU A 195 -1.80 -0.41 -3.45
N VAL A 196 -0.82 -0.55 -2.55
CA VAL A 196 -0.97 -1.43 -1.37
C VAL A 196 -2.03 -0.89 -0.40
N GLU A 197 -2.09 0.42 -0.20
CA GLU A 197 -3.16 1.11 0.53
C GLU A 197 -4.54 0.72 -0.05
N ASP A 198 -4.71 0.82 -1.37
CA ASP A 198 -5.96 0.46 -2.04
C ASP A 198 -6.30 -1.03 -1.89
N MET A 199 -5.30 -1.92 -1.85
CA MET A 199 -5.54 -3.35 -1.58
C MET A 199 -6.15 -3.59 -0.19
N PHE A 200 -5.80 -2.81 0.83
CA PHE A 200 -6.32 -2.96 2.19
C PHE A 200 -7.69 -2.30 2.39
N TRP A 201 -8.00 -1.19 1.72
CA TRP A 201 -9.16 -0.35 2.06
C TRP A 201 -10.18 -0.11 0.94
N SER A 202 -9.90 -0.49 -0.30
CA SER A 202 -10.93 -0.49 -1.35
C SER A 202 -12.11 -1.38 -0.97
N GLN A 203 -13.29 -1.15 -1.56
CA GLN A 203 -14.46 -2.02 -1.33
C GLN A 203 -14.19 -3.49 -1.69
N GLN A 204 -13.27 -3.76 -2.64
CA GLN A 204 -12.75 -5.11 -2.94
C GLN A 204 -11.83 -5.67 -1.84
N GLY A 205 -11.13 -4.82 -1.07
CA GLY A 205 -10.40 -5.20 0.13
C GLY A 205 -11.31 -5.58 1.31
N GLN A 206 -12.58 -5.13 1.26
CA GLN A 206 -13.66 -5.45 2.21
C GLN A 206 -14.75 -6.35 1.58
N ASP A 207 -14.39 -7.23 0.65
CA ASP A 207 -15.34 -8.24 0.17
C ASP A 207 -15.98 -9.00 1.34
N ARG A 208 -17.22 -9.49 1.15
CA ARG A 208 -18.08 -10.31 2.07
C ARG A 208 -17.42 -11.53 2.73
N LYS A 209 -16.15 -11.71 2.46
CA LYS A 209 -15.38 -12.92 2.50
C LYS A 209 -14.33 -12.76 3.64
N GLY A 210 -14.04 -11.53 4.13
CA GLY A 210 -13.14 -11.19 5.27
C GLY A 210 -12.07 -10.11 4.97
N ARG A 211 -11.37 -9.60 5.99
CA ARG A 211 -10.36 -8.50 5.88
C ARG A 211 -8.99 -8.99 5.42
N LEU A 212 -8.33 -8.27 4.51
CA LEU A 212 -6.93 -8.51 4.13
C LEU A 212 -6.00 -8.31 5.34
N VAL A 213 -5.12 -9.28 5.62
CA VAL A 213 -4.24 -9.24 6.80
C VAL A 213 -2.79 -8.88 6.47
N ALA A 214 -2.32 -9.26 5.28
CA ALA A 214 -0.95 -8.99 4.82
C ALA A 214 -0.84 -8.93 3.30
N VAL A 215 0.13 -8.17 2.81
CA VAL A 215 0.59 -8.20 1.42
C VAL A 215 2.06 -8.57 1.42
N PHE A 216 2.39 -9.70 0.79
CA PHE A 216 3.76 -10.15 0.59
C PHE A 216 4.33 -9.55 -0.68
N LEU A 217 5.40 -8.78 -0.53
CA LEU A 217 6.16 -8.24 -1.64
C LEU A 217 7.16 -9.29 -2.10
N THR A 218 7.05 -9.69 -3.35
CA THR A 218 7.89 -10.76 -3.92
C THR A 218 8.58 -10.30 -5.19
N SER A 219 9.67 -10.98 -5.55
CA SER A 219 10.42 -10.70 -6.78
C SER A 219 9.61 -10.83 -8.07
N THR A 220 8.55 -11.64 -8.08
CA THR A 220 7.69 -11.88 -9.25
C THR A 220 6.27 -11.35 -9.10
N GLY A 221 5.93 -10.83 -7.92
CA GLY A 221 4.56 -10.46 -7.56
C GLY A 221 3.60 -11.64 -7.33
N LYS A 222 4.12 -12.87 -7.25
CA LYS A 222 3.34 -14.11 -7.13
C LYS A 222 3.89 -15.00 -6.02
N LYS A 223 3.09 -16.00 -5.61
CA LYS A 223 3.41 -16.96 -4.53
C LYS A 223 4.80 -17.62 -4.67
N GLY A 224 5.24 -17.91 -5.89
CA GLY A 224 6.54 -18.56 -6.15
C GLY A 224 7.76 -17.63 -6.17
N GLY A 225 7.58 -16.32 -6.03
CA GLY A 225 8.69 -15.38 -5.97
C GLY A 225 9.34 -15.34 -4.59
N MET A 226 10.64 -15.05 -4.56
CA MET A 226 11.37 -14.76 -3.31
C MET A 226 10.67 -13.65 -2.51
N LEU A 227 10.51 -13.86 -1.21
CA LEU A 227 9.95 -12.90 -0.25
C LEU A 227 10.93 -11.76 -0.02
N LEU A 228 10.54 -10.55 -0.41
CA LEU A 228 11.35 -9.34 -0.28
C LEU A 228 10.87 -8.45 0.86
N GLY A 229 9.58 -8.49 1.16
CA GLY A 229 9.00 -7.72 2.26
C GLY A 229 7.55 -8.10 2.55
N MET A 230 7.01 -7.53 3.61
CA MET A 230 5.63 -7.74 4.04
C MET A 230 5.05 -6.41 4.51
N VAL A 231 3.84 -6.12 4.04
CA VAL A 231 3.05 -4.97 4.50
C VAL A 231 1.84 -5.50 5.26
N THR A 232 1.65 -5.03 6.48
CA THR A 232 0.45 -5.30 7.28
C THR A 232 -0.47 -4.08 7.32
N ALA A 233 -1.73 -4.28 7.70
CA ALA A 233 -2.69 -3.18 7.90
C ALA A 233 -2.15 -2.11 8.87
N ALA A 234 -1.35 -2.49 9.87
CA ALA A 234 -0.74 -1.57 10.83
C ALA A 234 0.36 -0.71 10.18
N ASN A 235 1.22 -1.32 9.36
CA ASN A 235 2.29 -0.58 8.68
C ASN A 235 1.73 0.43 7.67
N ILE A 236 0.75 0.01 6.87
CA ILE A 236 0.19 0.89 5.84
C ILE A 236 -0.66 2.01 6.44
N ALA A 237 -1.28 1.81 7.62
CA ALA A 237 -2.07 2.86 8.27
C ALA A 237 -1.26 4.13 8.57
N GLY A 238 0.04 4.00 8.86
CA GLY A 238 0.94 5.14 9.04
C GLY A 238 1.17 5.96 7.77
N PHE A 239 1.00 5.37 6.59
CA PHE A 239 1.15 6.06 5.30
C PHE A 239 -0.03 6.99 4.98
N ARG A 240 -1.19 6.80 5.63
CA ARG A 240 -2.39 7.63 5.44
C ARG A 240 -2.28 9.03 6.02
N VAL A 241 -1.47 9.18 7.06
CA VAL A 241 -1.23 10.46 7.77
C VAL A 241 -0.20 11.28 7.00
#